data_AF-A0A5K0VBT0-F1
#
_entry.id   AF-A0A5K0VBT0-F1
#
_cell.length_a   1.000
_cell.length_b   1.000
_cell.length_c   1.000
_cell.angle_alpha   90.00
_cell.angle_beta   90.00
_cell.angle_gamma   90.00
#
_symmetry.space_group_name_H-M   'P 1'
#
loop_
_entity.id
_entity.type
_entity.pdbx_description
1 polymer ?
#
loop_
_entity_poly.entity_id
_entity_poly.type
_entity_poly.pdbx_seq_one_letter_code
_entity_poly.pdbx_strand_id
1 'polypeptide(L)' 'IDDKTCEERLWEMKRRGETNFYLCEVNRDMVIDATYKGNKSRFMNHSCQPNTEMQK' A
#
# COMPACT_ATOMS: atom_id res chain seq x y z
N ILE A 1 8.01 -0.65 6.19
CA ILE A 1 7.94 -1.99 6.81
C ILE A 1 8.68 -2.96 5.91
N ASP A 2 9.19 -4.05 6.49
CA ASP A 2 9.85 -5.12 5.74
C ASP A 2 8.83 -6.10 5.11
N ASP A 3 9.32 -7.01 4.28
CA ASP A 3 8.51 -7.98 3.54
C ASP A 3 7.74 -8.92 4.48
N LYS A 4 8.36 -9.34 5.59
CA LYS A 4 7.72 -10.22 6.56
C LYS A 4 6.51 -9.55 7.20
N THR A 5 6.67 -8.31 7.67
CA THR A 5 5.57 -7.52 8.25
C THR A 5 4.51 -7.22 7.21
N CYS A 6 4.91 -6.95 5.95
CA CYS A 6 3.99 -6.73 4.83
C CYS A 6 3.09 -7.96 4.61
N GLU A 7 3.69 -9.15 4.55
CA GLU A 7 2.96 -10.41 4.37
C GLU A 7 1.97 -10.68 5.52
N GLU A 8 2.43 -10.52 6.77
CA GLU A 8 1.57 -10.69 7.96
C GLU A 8 0.34 -9.77 7.91
N ARG A 9 0.54 -8.50 7.52
CA ARG A 9 -0.55 -7.52 7.40
C ARG A 9 -1.51 -7.85 6.26
N LEU A 10 -1.01 -8.30 5.11
CA LEU A 10 -1.86 -8.74 4.00
C LEU A 10 -2.76 -9.92 4.40
N TRP A 11 -2.24 -10.88 5.18
CA TRP A 11 -3.05 -11.99 5.70
C TRP A 11 -4.12 -11.52 6.69
N GLU A 12 -3.81 -10.58 7.56
CA GLU A 12 -4.79 -9.97 8.47
C GLU A 12 -5.90 -9.23 7.73
N MET A 13 -5.54 -8.39 6.74
CA MET A 13 -6.49 -7.67 5.90
C MET A 13 -7.43 -8.63 5.17
N LYS A 14 -6.89 -9.71 4.60
CA LYS A 14 -7.68 -10.77 3.95
C LYS A 14 -8.67 -11.42 4.92
N ARG A 15 -8.23 -11.77 6.13
CA ARG A 15 -9.12 -12.35 7.17
C ARG A 15 -10.22 -11.39 7.60
N ARG A 16 -9.95 -10.08 7.60
CA ARG A 16 -10.90 -9.02 7.94
C ARG A 16 -11.84 -8.65 6.79
N GLY A 17 -11.60 -9.20 5.59
CA GLY A 17 -12.39 -8.87 4.39
C GLY A 17 -12.16 -7.44 3.89
N GLU A 18 -10.98 -6.88 4.12
CA GLU A 18 -10.65 -5.55 3.61
C GLU A 18 -10.57 -5.56 2.08
N THR A 19 -11.11 -4.51 1.46
CA THR A 19 -11.15 -4.36 -0.01
C THR A 19 -10.24 -3.26 -0.53
N ASN A 20 -9.75 -2.39 0.36
CA ASN A 20 -8.82 -1.31 0.01
C ASN A 20 -7.46 -1.59 0.63
N PHE A 21 -6.43 -1.62 -0.21
CA PHE A 21 -5.06 -1.91 0.20
C PHE A 21 -4.19 -0.66 0.01
N TYR A 22 -3.42 -0.30 1.04
CA TYR A 22 -2.62 0.93 1.05
C TYR A 22 -1.12 0.65 1.25
N LEU A 23 -0.63 -0.42 0.61
CA LEU A 23 0.78 -0.83 0.63
C LEU A 23 1.44 -0.43 -0.70
N CYS A 24 2.61 0.18 -0.61
CA CYS A 24 3.39 0.63 -1.78
C CYS A 24 4.88 0.30 -1.57
N GLU A 25 5.45 -0.54 -2.42
CA GLU A 25 6.88 -0.84 -2.42
C GLU A 25 7.66 0.34 -3.01
N VAL A 26 8.60 0.90 -2.24
CA VAL A 26 9.47 2.00 -2.69
C VAL A 26 10.88 1.55 -3.01
N ASN A 27 11.33 0.47 -2.37
CA ASN A 27 12.58 -0.24 -2.62
C ASN A 27 12.38 -1.72 -2.26
N ARG A 28 13.29 -2.60 -2.71
CA ARG A 28 13.24 -4.04 -2.47
C ARG A 28 13.04 -4.45 -1.01
N ASP A 29 13.56 -3.67 -0.06
CA ASP A 29 13.48 -3.99 1.37
C ASP A 29 12.57 -3.00 2.13
N MET A 30 11.80 -2.18 1.42
CA MET A 30 11.01 -1.11 2.02
C MET A 30 9.65 -0.93 1.36
N VAL A 31 8.61 -1.23 2.15
CA VAL A 31 7.20 -0.96 1.82
C VAL A 31 6.66 0.17 2.70
N ILE A 32 6.01 1.16 2.08
CA ILE A 32 5.19 2.15 2.78
C ILE A 32 3.81 1.53 3.02
N ASP A 33 3.33 1.55 4.26
CA ASP A 33 1.99 1.11 4.63
C ASP A 33 1.19 2.27 5.24
N ALA A 34 0.21 2.77 4.48
CA ALA A 34 -0.66 3.88 4.86
C ALA A 34 -2.03 3.45 5.39
N THR A 35 -2.18 2.18 5.79
CA THR A 35 -3.44 1.60 6.27
C THR A 35 -3.91 2.27 7.55
N TYR A 36 -3.03 2.36 8.56
CA TYR A 36 -3.35 2.89 9.89
C TYR A 36 -2.87 4.33 10.11
N LYS A 37 -1.81 4.75 9.42
CA LYS A 37 -1.23 6.10 9.49
C LYS A 37 -0.80 6.54 8.10
N GLY A 38 -1.33 7.65 7.61
CA GLY A 38 -1.05 8.15 6.27
C GLY A 38 -1.54 9.58 6.09
N ASN A 39 -1.52 10.05 4.84
CA ASN A 39 -2.06 11.36 4.46
C ASN A 39 -3.08 11.20 3.32
N LYS A 40 -3.51 12.31 2.71
CA LYS A 40 -4.52 12.33 1.64
C LYS A 40 -4.12 11.51 0.40
N SER A 41 -2.83 11.24 0.18
CA SER A 41 -2.35 10.44 -0.96
C SER A 41 -2.92 9.03 -0.99
N ARG A 42 -3.33 8.46 0.15
CA ARG A 42 -3.91 7.11 0.24
C ARG A 42 -5.18 6.95 -0.59
N PHE A 43 -5.84 8.04 -0.99
CA PHE A 43 -7.06 8.00 -1.80
C PHE A 43 -6.79 8.10 -3.31
N MET A 44 -5.53 8.15 -3.74
CA MET A 44 -5.19 8.02 -5.16
C MET A 44 -5.51 6.59 -5.63
N ASN A 45 -6.24 6.48 -6.74
CA ASN A 45 -6.64 5.20 -7.31
C ASN A 45 -5.74 4.79 -8.47
N HIS A 46 -5.80 3.50 -8.81
CA HIS A 46 -5.25 2.98 -10.06
C HIS A 46 -6.09 3.41 -11.27
N SER A 47 -5.43 3.71 -12.38
CA SER A 47 -6.02 3.91 -13.71
C SER A 47 -5.10 3.30 -14.76
N CYS A 48 -5.65 2.64 -15.78
CA CYS A 48 -4.88 2.16 -16.93
C CYS A 48 -4.33 3.31 -17.80
N GLN A 49 -4.93 4.50 -17.70
CA GLN A 49 -4.42 5.73 -18.29
C GLN A 49 -4.25 6.75 -17.16
N PRO A 50 -3.11 6.70 -16.43
CA PRO A 50 -2.88 7.58 -15.30
C PRO A 50 -2.63 9.02 -15.77
N ASN A 51 -2.89 9.98 -14.89
CA ASN A 51 -2.63 11.41 -15.10
C ASN A 51 -1.53 11.95 -14.16
N THR A 52 -0.95 11.08 -13.33
CA THR A 52 0.13 11.38 -12.39
C THR A 52 1.05 10.17 -12.29
N GLU A 53 2.26 10.37 -11.76
CA GLU A 53 3.27 9.32 -11.60
C GLU A 53 3.95 9.41 -10.23
N MET A 54 4.47 8.27 -9.78
CA MET A 54 5.32 8.19 -8.59
C MET A 54 6.76 8.49 -8.99
N GLN A 55 7.41 9.41 -8.28
CA GLN A 55 8.81 9.77 -8.49
C GLN A 55 9.66 9.35 -7.29
N LYS A 56 10.85 8.82 -7.56
CA LYS A 56 11.81 8.37 -6.54
C LYS A 56 12.82 9.46 -6.21
#